data_AF-A0A547NTS5-F1
#
_entry.id   AF-A0A547NTS5-F1
#
_cell.length_a   1.000
_cell.length_b   1.000
_cell.length_c   1.000
_cell.angle_alpha   90.00
_cell.angle_beta   90.00
_cell.angle_gamma   90.00
#
_symmetry.space_group_name_H-M   'P 1'
#
loop_
_entity.id
_entity.type
_entity.pdbx_description
1 polymer ?
#
loop_
_entity_poly.entity_id
_entity_poly.type
_entity_poly.pdbx_seq_one_letter_code
_entity_poly.pdbx_strand_id
1 'polypeptide(L)'
;MVSREFRLQMEGYGLTTAEIHYHLPDHPSLLQLYVWQEYDLAPEFPTLKGFLDYWERELEGALHSVRVAHHSLIRPSEWQAVDGIFTIQ
;
A
#
# COMPACT_ATOMS: atom_id res chain seq x y z
N MET A 1 -22.12 -15.70 4.53
CA MET A 1 -22.19 -14.32 3.98
C MET A 1 -20.88 -14.07 3.26
N VAL A 2 -20.89 -13.44 2.08
CA VAL A 2 -19.66 -13.19 1.30
C VAL A 2 -18.87 -12.05 1.96
N SER A 3 -17.53 -12.16 2.03
CA SER A 3 -16.69 -11.13 2.65
C SER A 3 -16.65 -9.83 1.84
N ARG A 4 -16.24 -8.70 2.46
CA ARG A 4 -16.12 -7.41 1.76
C ARG A 4 -15.05 -7.49 0.67
N GLU A 5 -13.92 -8.10 1.02
CA GLU A 5 -12.73 -8.29 0.19
C GLU A 5 -13.09 -9.04 -1.09
N PHE A 6 -13.84 -10.14 -0.96
CA PHE A 6 -14.26 -10.92 -2.12
C PHE A 6 -15.19 -10.12 -3.04
N ARG A 7 -16.09 -9.29 -2.49
CA ARG A 7 -16.94 -8.40 -3.29
C ARG A 7 -16.12 -7.37 -4.07
N LEU A 8 -15.16 -6.73 -3.41
CA LEU A 8 -14.26 -5.76 -4.05
C LEU A 8 -13.42 -6.42 -5.16
N GLN A 9 -12.89 -7.61 -4.92
CA GLN A 9 -12.20 -8.38 -5.94
C GLN A 9 -13.08 -8.64 -7.16
N MET A 10 -14.33 -9.05 -6.94
CA MET A 10 -15.31 -9.25 -8.03
C MET A 10 -15.63 -7.96 -8.80
N GLU A 11 -15.46 -6.79 -8.18
CA GLU A 11 -15.60 -5.47 -8.81
C GLU A 11 -14.31 -4.98 -9.50
N GLY A 12 -13.25 -5.78 -9.50
CA GLY A 12 -11.97 -5.47 -10.17
C GLY A 12 -10.89 -4.87 -9.27
N TYR A 13 -11.15 -4.74 -7.96
CA TYR A 13 -10.13 -4.25 -7.02
C TYR A 13 -9.06 -5.31 -6.76
N GLY A 14 -7.81 -4.88 -6.71
CA GLY A 14 -6.68 -5.70 -6.27
C GLY A 14 -6.17 -5.24 -4.90
N LEU A 15 -5.61 -6.16 -4.12
CA LEU A 15 -4.88 -5.78 -2.92
C LEU A 15 -3.65 -4.97 -3.33
N THR A 16 -3.54 -3.76 -2.77
CA THR A 16 -2.50 -2.79 -3.07
C THR A 16 -1.67 -2.56 -1.82
N THR A 17 -0.35 -2.62 -1.95
CA THR A 17 0.58 -2.22 -0.89
C THR A 17 1.35 -1.00 -1.38
N ALA A 18 1.41 0.04 -0.56
CA ALA A 18 2.20 1.23 -0.83
C ALA A 18 3.21 1.45 0.31
N GLU A 19 4.48 1.56 -0.06
CA GLU A 19 5.56 1.99 0.82
C GLU A 19 5.69 3.51 0.71
N ILE A 20 5.26 4.22 1.74
CA ILE A 20 5.23 5.68 1.80
C ILE A 20 6.40 6.13 2.68
N HIS A 21 7.39 6.75 2.05
CA HIS A 21 8.51 7.36 2.74
C HIS A 21 8.24 8.85 2.95
N TYR A 22 8.48 9.33 4.16
CA TYR A 22 8.27 10.73 4.52
C TYR A 22 9.32 11.23 5.51
N HIS A 23 9.48 12.54 5.56
CA HIS A 23 10.38 13.22 6.49
C HIS A 23 9.70 13.46 7.83
N LEU A 24 10.40 13.18 8.93
CA LEU A 24 9.90 13.51 10.26
C LEU A 24 9.93 15.04 10.45
N PRO A 25 8.83 15.69 10.91
CA PRO A 25 8.76 17.15 11.02
C PRO A 25 9.90 17.77 11.85
N ASP A 26 10.17 17.18 13.02
CA ASP A 26 11.21 17.67 13.94
C ASP A 26 12.64 17.28 13.49
N HIS A 27 12.76 16.30 12.58
CA HIS A 27 14.04 15.79 12.10
C HIS A 27 13.99 15.50 10.59
N PRO A 28 14.01 16.54 9.72
CA PRO A 28 13.83 16.35 8.28
C PRO A 28 14.93 15.52 7.60
N SER A 29 16.09 15.31 8.23
CA SER A 29 17.10 14.40 7.71
C SER A 29 16.75 12.92 7.88
N LEU A 30 15.75 12.59 8.70
CA LEU A 30 15.28 11.23 8.93
C LEU A 30 14.12 10.90 7.99
N LEU A 31 14.27 9.79 7.26
CA LEU A 31 13.20 9.19 6.49
C LEU A 31 12.55 8.06 7.28
N GLN A 32 11.23 8.10 7.38
CA GLN A 32 10.41 7.06 7.98
C GLN A 32 9.56 6.37 6.90
N LEU A 33 9.34 5.06 7.07
CA LEU A 33 8.50 4.25 6.20
C LEU A 33 7.15 3.99 6.88
N TYR A 34 6.06 4.29 6.16
CA TYR A 34 4.71 3.85 6.48
C TYR A 34 4.24 2.87 5.40
N VAL A 35 3.87 1.66 5.81
CA VAL A 35 3.31 0.65 4.90
C VAL A 35 1.79 0.74 4.94
N TRP A 36 1.22 1.16 3.82
CA TRP A 36 -0.22 1.24 3.60
C TRP A 36 -0.68 0.02 2.80
N GLN A 37 -1.83 -0.56 3.16
CA GLN A 37 -2.40 -1.67 2.42
C GLN A 37 -3.93 -1.61 2.41
N GLU A 38 -4.53 -1.59 1.22
CA GLU A 38 -5.98 -1.62 1.00
C GLU A 38 -6.30 -2.10 -0.42
N TYR A 39 -7.57 -2.44 -0.67
CA TYR A 39 -8.06 -2.72 -2.02
C TYR A 39 -8.13 -1.46 -2.86
N ASP A 40 -7.55 -1.50 -4.07
CA ASP A 40 -7.55 -0.37 -5.00
C ASP A 40 -7.66 -0.80 -6.47
N LEU A 41 -8.06 0.14 -7.32
CA LEU A 41 -8.22 -0.04 -8.75
C LEU A 41 -6.95 0.42 -9.47
N ALA A 42 -6.19 -0.52 -10.04
CA ALA A 42 -5.06 -0.19 -10.90
C ALA A 42 -5.51 0.05 -12.36
N PRO A 43 -4.82 0.93 -13.11
CA PRO A 43 -3.63 1.71 -12.74
C PRO A 43 -3.93 3.06 -12.05
N GLU A 44 -5.20 3.39 -11.81
CA GLU A 44 -5.58 4.74 -11.35
C GLU A 44 -5.31 4.99 -9.85
N PHE A 45 -5.33 3.95 -9.03
CA PHE A 45 -5.15 3.96 -7.57
C PHE A 45 -5.94 5.05 -6.84
N PRO A 46 -7.25 5.19 -7.05
CA PRO A 46 -8.06 6.25 -6.44
C PRO A 46 -8.04 6.22 -4.90
N THR A 47 -7.99 5.04 -4.27
CA THR A 47 -8.00 4.93 -2.80
C THR A 47 -6.68 5.42 -2.22
N LEU A 48 -5.55 5.01 -2.80
CA LEU A 48 -4.22 5.46 -2.40
C LEU A 48 -4.06 6.97 -2.61
N LYS A 49 -4.51 7.51 -3.76
CA LYS A 49 -4.48 8.96 -4.02
C LYS A 49 -5.25 9.73 -2.97
N GLY A 50 -6.48 9.31 -2.64
CA GLY A 50 -7.27 9.95 -1.59
C GLY A 50 -6.60 9.89 -0.21
N PHE A 51 -5.87 8.80 0.09
CA PHE A 51 -5.08 8.70 1.31
C PHE A 51 -3.89 9.66 1.32
N LEU A 52 -3.18 9.81 0.20
CA LEU A 52 -2.06 10.76 0.07
C LEU A 52 -2.55 12.21 0.15
N ASP A 53 -3.69 12.53 -0.46
CA ASP A 53 -4.32 13.86 -0.37
C ASP A 53 -4.74 14.19 1.09
N TYR A 54 -5.21 13.18 1.83
CA TYR A 54 -5.43 13.30 3.27
C TYR A 54 -4.13 13.51 4.03
N TRP A 55 -3.08 12.74 3.70
CA TRP A 55 -1.77 12.85 4.33
C TRP A 55 -1.20 14.26 4.21
N GLU A 56 -1.14 14.81 3.00
CA GLU A 56 -0.60 16.15 2.75
C GLU A 56 -1.37 17.26 3.48
N ARG A 57 -2.66 17.07 3.73
CA ARG A 57 -3.50 18.06 4.41
C ARG A 57 -3.43 17.99 5.93
N GLU A 58 -3.37 16.79 6.49
CA GLU A 58 -3.58 16.56 7.92
C GLU A 58 -2.32 16.14 8.69
N LEU A 59 -1.29 15.64 8.00
CA LEU A 59 -0.05 15.17 8.62
C LEU A 59 1.09 16.17 8.35
N GLU A 60 1.87 16.46 9.39
CA GLU A 60 2.99 17.41 9.31
C GLU A 60 4.20 16.85 8.54
N GLY A 61 4.26 15.53 8.34
CA GLY A 61 5.40 14.85 7.71
C GLY A 61 5.37 14.94 6.18
N ALA A 62 6.34 15.67 5.61
CA ALA A 62 6.45 15.86 4.17
C ALA A 62 6.74 14.54 3.43
N LEU A 63 5.93 14.20 2.44
CA LEU A 63 6.12 13.03 1.59
C LEU A 63 7.44 13.14 0.81
N HIS A 64 8.21 12.05 0.78
CA HIS A 64 9.44 11.92 0.00
C HIS A 64 9.23 11.04 -1.24
N SER A 65 8.70 9.83 -1.06
CA SER A 65 8.48 8.88 -2.16
C SER A 65 7.43 7.83 -1.82
N VAL A 66 6.66 7.43 -2.83
CA VAL A 66 5.68 6.34 -2.72
C VAL A 66 6.02 5.25 -3.72
N ARG A 67 6.21 4.01 -3.25
CA ARG A 67 6.39 2.83 -4.09
C ARG A 67 5.17 1.94 -3.98
N VAL A 68 4.55 1.61 -5.11
CA VAL A 68 3.32 0.82 -5.15
C VAL A 68 3.61 -0.59 -5.68
N ALA A 69 3.15 -1.59 -4.94
CA ALA A 69 3.01 -2.97 -5.39
C ALA A 69 1.52 -3.30 -5.48
N HIS A 70 1.06 -3.73 -6.65
CA HIS A 70 -0.34 -4.07 -6.89
C HIS A 70 -0.45 -5.47 -7.47
N HIS A 71 -1.37 -6.28 -6.93
CA HIS A 71 -1.71 -7.55 -7.55
C HIS A 71 -2.90 -7.37 -8.49
N SER A 72 -2.61 -7.15 -9.78
CA SER A 72 -3.57 -6.69 -10.77
C SER A 72 -4.57 -7.72 -11.29
N LEU A 73 -4.45 -8.99 -10.89
CA LEU A 73 -5.29 -10.05 -11.44
C LEU A 73 -5.81 -10.96 -10.33
N ILE A 74 -7.11 -11.27 -10.41
CA ILE A 74 -7.67 -12.50 -9.86
C ILE A 74 -6.98 -13.64 -10.61
N ARG A 75 -5.82 -14.05 -10.13
CA ARG A 75 -5.21 -15.34 -10.41
C ARG A 75 -5.42 -16.17 -9.15
N PRO A 76 -5.54 -17.50 -9.24
CA PRO A 76 -5.39 -18.35 -8.06
C PRO A 76 -4.15 -17.88 -7.29
N SER A 77 -4.22 -17.77 -5.96
CA SER A 77 -3.03 -17.53 -5.16
C SER A 77 -2.06 -18.68 -5.41
N GLU A 78 -1.10 -18.48 -6.30
CA GLU A 78 -0.01 -19.43 -6.49
C GLU A 78 0.91 -19.30 -5.29
N TRP A 79 0.96 -20.36 -4.49
CA TRP A 79 1.93 -20.47 -3.40
C TRP A 79 3.31 -20.69 -4.02
N GLN A 80 4.09 -19.62 -4.18
CA GLN A 80 5.52 -19.76 -4.45
C GLN A 80 6.26 -19.77 -3.11
N ALA A 81 6.85 -20.92 -2.77
CA ALA A 81 7.87 -20.98 -1.74
C ALA A 81 9.05 -20.13 -2.22
N VAL A 82 9.14 -18.91 -1.73
CA VAL A 82 10.38 -18.14 -1.79
C VAL A 82 11.27 -18.72 -0.69
N ASP A 83 12.43 -19.25 -1.05
CA ASP A 83 13.52 -19.59 -0.11
C ASP A 83 14.13 -18.31 0.51
N GLY A 84 13.26 -17.39 0.95
CA GLY A 84 13.62 -16.17 1.65
C GLY A 84 13.87 -16.53 3.10
N ILE A 85 15.14 -16.44 3.51
CA ILE A 85 15.56 -16.61 4.90
C ILE A 85 14.78 -15.61 5.78
N PHE A 86 13.84 -16.11 6.57
CA PHE A 86 13.21 -15.33 7.64
C PHE A 86 14.12 -15.39 8.87
N THR A 87 14.87 -14.31 9.12
CA THR A 87 15.57 -14.15 10.41
C THR A 87 14.70 -13.28 11.29
N ILE A 88 14.03 -13.89 12.26
CA ILE A 88 13.41 -13.16 13.37
C ILE A 88 14.48 -13.12 14.47
N GLN A 89 14.91 -11.92 14.85
CA GLN A 89 15.76 -11.67 16.02
C GLN A 89 14.86 -11.35 17.22
#